data_AF-A0A7Y2B8I3-F1
#
_entry.id   AF-A0A7Y2B8I3-F1
#
_cell.length_a   1.000
_cell.length_b   1.000
_cell.length_c   1.000
_cell.angle_alpha   90.00
_cell.angle_beta   90.00
_cell.angle_gamma   90.00
#
_symmetry.space_group_name_H-M   'P 1'
#
loop_
_entity.id
_entity.type
_entity.pdbx_description
1 polymer ?
#
loop_
_entity_poly.entity_id
_entity_poly.type
_entity_poly.pdbx_seq_one_letter_code
_entity_poly.pdbx_strand_id
1 'polypeptide(L)'
;MKTLSFLLVLNVILFSMGCDDQNDLTPQKPCDVCLFDCFEDTGEHFSNDCKKNFECTYEVRENATIVHENDAQVVNGENVVFIVNLYTPGVIEIADDETTDTVVFEIDKNATSFIAEGNDFDILNVKHRIGCFCVDVEFRQVKDGCMQGEKLTNGDWRVQGHLEIVQPYVKTLDFDATFQ
;
A
#
# COMPACT_ATOMS: atom_id res chain seq x y z
N MET A 1 25.99 -68.73 -39.26
CA MET A 1 24.54 -68.97 -39.14
C MET A 1 24.03 -68.20 -37.93
N LYS A 2 23.01 -67.35 -38.14
CA LYS A 2 22.03 -66.78 -37.16
C LYS A 2 22.50 -65.60 -36.28
N THR A 3 22.20 -64.36 -36.72
CA THR A 3 21.15 -63.40 -36.21
C THR A 3 21.59 -62.67 -34.93
N LEU A 4 21.88 -61.36 -34.87
CA LEU A 4 21.16 -60.13 -35.24
C LEU A 4 19.78 -59.94 -34.54
N SER A 5 19.79 -59.19 -33.43
CA SER A 5 18.71 -58.38 -32.82
C SER A 5 19.45 -57.35 -31.95
N PHE A 6 19.48 -56.03 -32.13
CA PHE A 6 18.49 -55.00 -32.50
C PHE A 6 17.30 -54.93 -31.54
N LEU A 7 17.36 -54.02 -30.55
CA LEU A 7 16.28 -53.19 -29.99
C LEU A 7 16.89 -52.39 -28.80
N LEU A 8 17.23 -51.10 -28.90
CA LEU A 8 16.40 -49.89 -29.10
C LEU A 8 15.71 -49.44 -27.78
N VAL A 9 15.79 -48.11 -27.56
CA VAL A 9 14.84 -47.25 -26.80
C VAL A 9 15.21 -46.88 -25.36
N LEU A 10 15.85 -45.71 -25.26
CA LEU A 10 15.34 -44.54 -24.53
C LEU A 10 15.27 -44.66 -23.00
N ASN A 11 16.37 -44.32 -22.33
CA ASN A 11 16.28 -43.74 -20.99
C ASN A 11 15.72 -42.32 -21.16
N VAL A 12 14.41 -42.21 -20.98
CA VAL A 12 13.66 -40.96 -20.87
C VAL A 12 14.24 -40.19 -19.69
N ILE A 13 14.98 -39.13 -19.99
CA ILE A 13 15.33 -38.09 -19.04
C ILE A 13 14.02 -37.39 -18.68
N LEU A 14 13.36 -37.85 -17.62
CA LEU A 14 12.33 -37.10 -16.93
C LEU A 14 13.02 -35.93 -16.23
N PHE A 15 13.32 -34.87 -16.97
CA PHE A 15 13.33 -33.54 -16.38
C PHE A 15 11.89 -33.28 -15.97
N SER A 16 11.61 -33.55 -14.71
CA SER A 16 10.47 -32.99 -14.01
C SER A 16 10.60 -31.47 -14.11
N MET A 17 10.00 -30.89 -15.16
CA MET A 17 9.35 -29.61 -15.05
C MET A 17 8.20 -29.81 -14.05
N GLY A 18 8.56 -29.87 -12.76
CA GLY A 18 7.65 -29.44 -11.73
C GLY A 18 7.52 -27.95 -11.93
N CYS A 19 6.41 -27.52 -12.52
CA CYS A 19 5.91 -26.19 -12.21
C CYS A 19 5.73 -26.20 -10.70
N ASP A 20 6.63 -25.49 -10.01
CA ASP A 20 6.57 -25.24 -8.58
C ASP A 20 5.43 -24.22 -8.39
N ASP A 21 4.21 -24.71 -8.48
CA ASP A 21 2.96 -23.94 -8.38
C ASP A 21 2.57 -23.81 -6.90
N GLN A 22 3.56 -23.58 -6.02
CA GLN A 22 3.33 -23.41 -4.60
C GLN A 22 4.13 -22.23 -4.04
N ASN A 23 3.35 -21.26 -3.54
CA ASN A 23 3.76 -20.10 -2.75
C ASN A 23 4.39 -18.95 -3.53
N ASP A 24 3.75 -18.52 -4.61
CA ASP A 24 3.83 -17.11 -5.00
C ASP A 24 3.01 -16.29 -3.98
N LEU A 25 3.57 -16.17 -2.77
CA LEU A 25 3.16 -15.20 -1.77
C LEU A 25 3.77 -13.84 -2.15
N THR A 26 3.72 -13.45 -3.43
CA THR A 26 3.83 -12.04 -3.77
C THR A 26 2.45 -11.44 -3.49
N PRO A 27 2.28 -10.76 -2.34
CA PRO A 27 0.96 -10.52 -1.77
C PRO A 27 0.30 -9.27 -2.34
N GLN A 28 1.00 -8.63 -3.27
CA GLN A 28 0.57 -7.46 -3.99
C GLN A 28 0.09 -7.95 -5.35
N LYS A 29 -1.22 -7.96 -5.56
CA LYS A 29 -1.75 -8.31 -6.87
C LYS A 29 -1.49 -7.13 -7.81
N PRO A 30 -0.68 -7.30 -8.87
CA PRO A 30 -0.51 -6.24 -9.84
C PRO A 30 -1.86 -5.95 -10.51
N CYS A 31 -2.14 -4.67 -10.77
CA CYS A 31 -3.19 -4.31 -11.73
C CYS A 31 -2.56 -4.07 -13.10
N ASP A 32 -3.03 -4.82 -14.11
CA ASP A 32 -2.70 -4.56 -15.52
C ASP A 32 -3.26 -3.20 -15.96
N VAL A 33 -4.42 -2.84 -15.42
CA VAL A 33 -5.06 -1.51 -15.51
C VAL A 33 -5.73 -1.26 -14.17
N CYS A 34 -5.24 -0.29 -13.40
CA CYS A 34 -5.88 0.08 -12.13
C CYS A 34 -7.10 0.95 -12.46
N LEU A 35 -8.28 0.53 -12.03
CA LEU A 35 -9.54 1.19 -12.38
C LEU A 35 -9.81 2.44 -11.53
N PHE A 36 -9.13 2.55 -10.39
CA PHE A 36 -9.28 3.62 -9.41
C PHE A 36 -10.75 3.79 -8.99
N ASP A 37 -11.34 2.68 -8.54
CA ASP A 37 -12.74 2.53 -8.15
C ASP A 37 -12.94 2.19 -6.67
N CYS A 38 -11.96 2.50 -5.79
CA CYS A 38 -12.09 2.27 -4.35
C CYS A 38 -13.24 3.06 -3.71
N PHE A 39 -13.68 4.15 -4.33
CA PHE A 39 -14.86 4.92 -3.91
C PHE A 39 -15.53 5.60 -5.12
N GLU A 40 -16.79 6.00 -4.95
CA GLU A 40 -17.51 6.74 -6.00
C GLU A 40 -17.01 8.19 -6.11
N ASP A 41 -16.85 8.68 -7.35
CA ASP A 41 -16.34 10.03 -7.69
C ASP A 41 -17.22 11.20 -7.20
N THR A 42 -18.33 10.90 -6.53
CA THR A 42 -19.25 11.90 -5.97
C THR A 42 -18.95 12.21 -4.49
N GLY A 43 -18.04 11.46 -3.85
CA GLY A 43 -17.63 11.65 -2.47
C GLY A 43 -16.50 12.68 -2.30
N GLU A 44 -16.48 13.36 -1.16
CA GLU A 44 -15.37 14.26 -0.84
C GLU A 44 -14.13 13.48 -0.39
N HIS A 45 -13.14 13.34 -1.27
CA HIS A 45 -11.84 12.73 -0.96
C HIS A 45 -10.74 13.80 -0.82
N PHE A 46 -9.60 13.42 -0.24
CA PHE A 46 -8.39 14.24 -0.24
C PHE A 46 -7.60 14.01 -1.54
N SER A 47 -7.04 15.08 -2.09
CA SER A 47 -6.18 15.00 -3.29
C SER A 47 -4.99 15.94 -3.14
N ASN A 48 -4.16 16.06 -4.19
CA ASN A 48 -3.13 17.09 -4.25
C ASN A 48 -3.71 18.52 -4.22
N ASP A 49 -4.93 18.71 -4.70
CA ASP A 49 -5.71 19.94 -4.45
C ASP A 49 -6.46 19.76 -3.13
N CYS A 50 -5.72 19.99 -2.05
CA CYS A 50 -6.18 19.71 -0.70
C CYS A 50 -7.47 20.48 -0.35
N LYS A 51 -8.33 19.88 0.49
CA LYS A 51 -9.56 20.53 0.95
C LYS A 51 -9.24 21.86 1.64
N LYS A 52 -10.19 22.80 1.59
CA LYS A 52 -10.06 24.07 2.30
C LYS A 52 -9.83 23.82 3.80
N ASN A 53 -8.89 24.57 4.38
CA ASN A 53 -8.45 24.43 5.78
C ASN A 53 -7.73 23.11 6.08
N PHE A 54 -7.22 22.43 5.06
CA PHE A 54 -6.27 21.34 5.25
C PHE A 54 -4.96 21.66 4.55
N GLU A 55 -3.88 21.08 5.06
CA GLU A 55 -2.60 20.95 4.38
C GLU A 55 -2.38 19.46 4.13
N CYS A 56 -2.28 19.06 2.86
CA CYS A 56 -2.14 17.66 2.47
C CYS A 56 -0.75 17.44 1.89
N THR A 57 -0.05 16.40 2.34
CA THR A 57 1.21 15.95 1.74
C THR A 57 1.15 14.46 1.41
N TYR A 58 1.73 14.12 0.26
CA TYR A 58 1.78 12.77 -0.29
C TYR A 58 3.22 12.52 -0.73
N GLU A 59 3.97 11.77 0.07
CA GLU A 59 5.40 11.55 -0.11
C GLU A 59 5.64 10.07 -0.43
N VAL A 60 6.53 9.81 -1.40
CA VAL A 60 7.04 8.46 -1.66
C VAL A 60 8.54 8.38 -1.34
N ARG A 61 8.94 7.28 -0.69
CA ARG A 61 10.35 6.97 -0.37
C ARG A 61 10.74 5.64 -0.96
N GLU A 62 11.57 5.71 -1.99
CA GLU A 62 12.20 4.54 -2.60
C GLU A 62 13.33 3.99 -1.71
N ASN A 63 13.52 2.66 -1.67
CA ASN A 63 14.52 1.98 -0.83
C ASN A 63 14.33 2.30 0.66
N ALA A 64 13.09 2.28 1.12
CA ALA A 64 12.72 2.50 2.50
C ALA A 64 11.94 1.30 3.06
N THR A 65 11.82 1.20 4.37
CA THR A 65 10.97 0.21 5.06
C THR A 65 10.40 0.82 6.33
N ILE A 66 9.21 0.39 6.73
CA ILE A 66 8.58 0.76 7.99
C ILE A 66 9.08 -0.17 9.09
N VAL A 67 9.73 0.37 10.11
CA VAL A 67 10.16 -0.37 11.32
C VAL A 67 9.38 0.11 12.55
N HIS A 68 9.37 -0.76 13.58
CA HIS A 68 8.60 -0.63 14.82
C HIS A 68 7.07 -0.52 14.62
N GLU A 69 6.32 -1.28 15.42
CA GLU A 69 4.87 -1.35 15.26
C GLU A 69 4.17 -0.04 15.61
N ASN A 70 4.56 0.61 16.72
CA ASN A 70 3.80 1.71 17.33
C ASN A 70 4.17 3.13 16.83
N ASP A 71 5.37 3.34 16.27
CA ASP A 71 5.81 4.66 15.79
C ASP A 71 5.94 4.75 14.25
N ALA A 72 5.82 3.61 13.56
CA ALA A 72 5.96 3.46 12.12
C ALA A 72 7.15 4.22 11.53
N GLN A 73 8.30 4.13 12.19
CA GLN A 73 9.53 4.78 11.76
C GLN A 73 9.94 4.33 10.36
N VAL A 74 10.10 5.28 9.44
CA VAL A 74 10.58 5.01 8.08
C VAL A 74 12.10 5.11 8.03
N VAL A 75 12.77 4.01 7.69
CA VAL A 75 14.24 3.89 7.59
C VAL A 75 14.64 3.37 6.21
N ASN A 76 15.95 3.36 5.90
CA ASN A 76 16.44 2.73 4.66
C ASN A 76 16.12 1.23 4.66
N GLY A 77 15.66 0.72 3.52
CA GLY A 77 15.16 -0.64 3.39
C GLY A 77 15.03 -1.09 1.93
N GLU A 78 14.21 -2.12 1.70
CA GLU A 78 14.05 -2.75 0.39
C GLU A 78 12.66 -2.58 -0.24
N ASN A 79 11.84 -1.68 0.31
CA ASN A 79 10.48 -1.41 -0.16
C ASN A 79 10.37 0.01 -0.75
N VAL A 80 9.19 0.31 -1.28
CA VAL A 80 8.73 1.68 -1.51
C VAL A 80 7.75 2.03 -0.38
N VAL A 81 8.01 3.11 0.35
CA VAL A 81 7.13 3.56 1.45
C VAL A 81 6.38 4.81 1.03
N PHE A 82 5.08 4.83 1.27
CA PHE A 82 4.20 5.96 0.98
C PHE A 82 3.73 6.58 2.28
N ILE A 83 3.66 7.91 2.32
CA ILE A 83 3.26 8.67 3.50
C ILE A 83 2.21 9.68 3.07
N VAL A 84 1.03 9.60 3.69
CA VAL A 84 -0.04 10.60 3.58
C VAL A 84 -0.08 11.37 4.88
N ASN A 85 0.01 12.71 4.84
CA ASN A 85 -0.31 13.55 5.98
C ASN A 85 -1.41 14.53 5.63
N LEU A 86 -2.44 14.60 6.45
CA LEU A 86 -3.55 15.53 6.34
C LEU A 86 -3.60 16.34 7.63
N TYR A 87 -3.15 17.59 7.56
CA TYR A 87 -3.08 18.49 8.69
C TYR A 87 -4.21 19.50 8.67
N THR A 88 -4.83 19.75 9.83
CA THR A 88 -5.76 20.85 10.05
C THR A 88 -5.11 21.88 10.97
N PRO A 89 -4.95 23.13 10.54
CA PRO A 89 -4.24 24.16 11.28
C PRO A 89 -5.01 24.74 12.47
N GLY A 90 -6.13 24.12 12.85
CA GLY A 90 -6.95 24.59 13.96
C GLY A 90 -7.62 25.94 13.70
N VAL A 91 -8.26 26.49 14.73
CA VAL A 91 -8.86 27.82 14.74
C VAL A 91 -8.17 28.65 15.81
N ILE A 92 -7.70 29.86 15.46
CA ILE A 92 -6.93 30.76 16.35
C ILE A 92 -7.56 30.96 17.75
N GLU A 93 -8.89 30.85 17.85
CA GLU A 93 -9.66 31.07 19.08
C GLU A 93 -9.85 29.81 19.93
N ILE A 94 -9.49 28.63 19.42
CA ILE A 94 -9.62 27.34 20.08
C ILE A 94 -8.20 26.81 20.32
N ALA A 95 -7.88 26.56 21.58
CA ALA A 95 -6.60 25.95 21.90
C ALA A 95 -6.61 24.46 21.54
N ASP A 96 -5.51 24.00 20.93
CA ASP A 96 -5.20 22.58 20.71
C ASP A 96 -6.22 21.82 19.84
N ASP A 97 -6.82 22.49 18.84
CA ASP A 97 -7.73 21.87 17.87
C ASP A 97 -7.07 21.46 16.56
N GLU A 98 -5.75 21.60 16.46
CA GLU A 98 -4.96 21.08 15.36
C GLU A 98 -4.90 19.55 15.38
N THR A 99 -5.10 18.94 14.22
CA THR A 99 -4.98 17.48 14.06
C THR A 99 -4.19 17.12 12.81
N THR A 100 -3.40 16.05 12.90
CA THR A 100 -2.70 15.45 11.76
C THR A 100 -3.12 14.01 11.60
N ASP A 101 -3.75 13.68 10.49
CA ASP A 101 -3.97 12.31 10.07
C ASP A 101 -2.77 11.82 9.26
N THR A 102 -2.07 10.80 9.75
CA THR A 102 -0.96 10.17 9.03
C THR A 102 -1.32 8.75 8.65
N VAL A 103 -1.23 8.43 7.36
CA VAL A 103 -1.24 7.05 6.85
C VAL A 103 0.15 6.72 6.30
N VAL A 104 0.65 5.53 6.61
CA VAL A 104 1.90 5.02 6.06
C VAL A 104 1.72 3.57 5.66
N PHE A 105 2.25 3.21 4.49
CA PHE A 105 2.20 1.84 3.97
C PHE A 105 3.41 1.60 3.06
N GLU A 106 3.70 0.34 2.76
CA GLU A 106 4.84 -0.04 1.94
C GLU A 106 4.49 -1.14 0.94
N ILE A 107 5.24 -1.18 -0.15
CA ILE A 107 5.10 -2.18 -1.22
C ILE A 107 6.47 -2.69 -1.68
N ASP A 108 6.48 -3.79 -2.44
CA ASP A 108 7.72 -4.31 -3.04
C ASP A 108 8.39 -3.26 -3.96
N LYS A 109 9.71 -3.10 -3.86
CA LYS A 109 10.48 -2.13 -4.68
C LYS A 109 10.38 -2.34 -6.19
N ASN A 110 10.01 -3.54 -6.64
CA ASN A 110 9.88 -3.87 -8.05
C ASN A 110 8.44 -3.72 -8.55
N ALA A 111 7.49 -3.45 -7.67
CA ALA A 111 6.11 -3.25 -8.06
C ALA A 111 5.97 -1.97 -8.89
N THR A 112 5.21 -2.08 -9.97
CA THR A 112 4.80 -0.93 -10.81
C THR A 112 3.33 -0.59 -10.63
N SER A 113 2.56 -1.45 -9.97
CA SER A 113 1.15 -1.25 -9.65
C SER A 113 0.70 -2.16 -8.52
N PHE A 114 -0.44 -1.85 -7.90
CA PHE A 114 -1.05 -2.68 -6.87
C PHE A 114 -2.54 -2.47 -6.70
N ILE A 115 -3.17 -3.52 -6.19
CA ILE A 115 -4.49 -3.50 -5.55
C ILE A 115 -4.36 -4.22 -4.20
N ALA A 116 -4.99 -3.69 -3.17
CA ALA A 116 -5.08 -4.30 -1.86
C ALA A 116 -6.46 -4.05 -1.25
N GLU A 117 -7.04 -5.08 -0.63
CA GLU A 117 -8.31 -4.99 0.10
C GLU A 117 -8.22 -5.75 1.43
N GLY A 118 -8.87 -5.22 2.47
CA GLY A 118 -9.05 -5.92 3.75
C GLY A 118 -7.77 -6.57 4.30
N ASN A 119 -7.68 -7.90 4.19
CA ASN A 119 -6.56 -8.70 4.71
C ASN A 119 -5.20 -8.37 4.05
N ASP A 120 -5.19 -7.77 2.85
CA ASP A 120 -3.94 -7.39 2.18
C ASP A 120 -3.23 -6.23 2.91
N PHE A 121 -3.95 -5.48 3.75
CA PHE A 121 -3.38 -4.33 4.47
C PHE A 121 -2.33 -4.72 5.50
N ASP A 122 -2.44 -5.92 6.09
CA ASP A 122 -1.40 -6.46 6.98
C ASP A 122 -0.10 -6.70 6.22
N ILE A 123 -0.19 -6.93 4.91
CA ILE A 123 0.95 -7.23 4.06
C ILE A 123 1.58 -5.96 3.50
N LEU A 124 0.76 -4.99 3.11
CA LEU A 124 1.21 -3.63 2.76
C LEU A 124 1.62 -2.82 3.99
N ASN A 125 1.53 -3.41 5.19
CA ASN A 125 1.88 -2.77 6.45
C ASN A 125 1.17 -1.41 6.62
N VAL A 126 -0.11 -1.35 6.25
CA VAL A 126 -0.90 -0.12 6.26
C VAL A 126 -1.21 0.31 7.68
N LYS A 127 -0.62 1.42 8.10
CA LYS A 127 -0.80 1.98 9.44
C LYS A 127 -1.35 3.39 9.37
N HIS A 128 -2.11 3.73 10.40
CA HIS A 128 -2.71 5.04 10.57
C HIS A 128 -2.46 5.55 11.99
N ARG A 129 -2.29 6.87 12.14
CA ARG A 129 -2.38 7.55 13.43
C ARG A 129 -3.09 8.89 13.27
N ILE A 130 -3.64 9.37 14.39
CA ILE A 130 -4.06 10.76 14.56
C ILE A 130 -3.09 11.43 15.52
N GLY A 131 -2.34 12.41 15.04
CA GLY A 131 -1.58 13.34 15.87
C GLY A 131 -2.50 14.44 16.38
N CYS A 132 -2.64 14.56 17.69
CA CYS A 132 -3.30 15.67 18.39
C CYS A 132 -2.66 15.88 19.76
N PHE A 133 -3.05 16.93 20.48
CA PHE A 133 -2.74 17.06 21.91
C PHE A 133 -3.65 16.13 22.75
N CYS A 134 -3.44 14.82 22.60
CA CYS A 134 -4.29 13.75 23.11
C CYS A 134 -3.44 12.55 23.57
N VAL A 135 -4.02 11.61 24.35
CA VAL A 135 -3.26 10.54 25.04
C VAL A 135 -2.97 9.29 24.20
N ASP A 136 -3.49 9.21 22.98
CA ASP A 136 -3.41 8.02 22.11
C ASP A 136 -3.02 8.45 20.69
N VAL A 137 -1.71 8.50 20.44
CA VAL A 137 -1.09 9.00 19.19
C VAL A 137 -0.22 7.94 18.50
N GLU A 138 -0.34 6.69 18.94
CA GLU A 138 0.40 5.56 18.36
C GLU A 138 -0.18 5.19 16.99
N PHE A 139 0.67 4.67 16.11
CA PHE A 139 0.20 4.04 14.89
C PHE A 139 -0.54 2.76 15.21
N ARG A 140 -1.67 2.55 14.54
CA ARG A 140 -2.40 1.29 14.52
C ARG A 140 -2.60 0.80 13.11
N GLN A 141 -2.73 -0.52 13.01
CA GLN A 141 -2.99 -1.21 11.76
C GLN A 141 -4.39 -0.87 11.22
N VAL A 142 -4.48 -0.53 9.94
CA VAL A 142 -5.76 -0.43 9.22
C VAL A 142 -6.15 -1.85 8.79
N LYS A 143 -7.41 -2.21 8.99
CA LYS A 143 -7.88 -3.59 8.81
C LYS A 143 -8.88 -3.78 7.67
N ASP A 144 -9.46 -2.71 7.16
CA ASP A 144 -10.45 -2.79 6.10
C ASP A 144 -10.41 -1.56 5.19
N GLY A 145 -10.91 -1.72 3.97
CA GLY A 145 -10.86 -0.73 2.90
C GLY A 145 -10.32 -1.28 1.58
N CYS A 146 -10.04 -0.35 0.67
CA CYS A 146 -9.50 -0.60 -0.67
C CYS A 146 -8.34 0.36 -0.93
N MET A 147 -7.27 -0.13 -1.56
CA MET A 147 -6.19 0.70 -2.08
C MET A 147 -5.78 0.24 -3.47
N GLN A 148 -5.50 1.20 -4.34
CA GLN A 148 -4.96 0.96 -5.68
C GLN A 148 -3.86 1.97 -5.99
N GLY A 149 -2.83 1.54 -6.69
CA GLY A 149 -1.79 2.47 -7.14
C GLY A 149 -1.07 2.01 -8.38
N GLU A 150 -0.57 2.98 -9.15
CA GLU A 150 0.23 2.75 -10.35
C GLU A 150 1.39 3.75 -10.44
N LYS A 151 2.55 3.27 -10.87
CA LYS A 151 3.71 4.10 -11.14
C LYS A 151 3.56 4.74 -12.51
N LEU A 152 3.61 6.06 -12.55
CA LEU A 152 3.48 6.88 -13.74
C LEU A 152 4.79 6.91 -14.53
N THR A 153 4.71 7.29 -15.81
CA THR A 153 5.86 7.33 -16.72
C THR A 153 6.95 8.33 -16.31
N ASN A 154 6.62 9.33 -15.51
CA ASN A 154 7.56 10.31 -14.95
C ASN A 154 8.24 9.83 -13.66
N GLY A 155 7.86 8.67 -13.12
CA GLY A 155 8.40 8.09 -11.89
C GLY A 155 7.53 8.35 -10.65
N ASP A 156 6.59 9.29 -10.71
CA ASP A 156 5.62 9.55 -9.65
C ASP A 156 4.64 8.38 -9.52
N TRP A 157 3.86 8.34 -8.44
CA TRP A 157 2.83 7.33 -8.23
C TRP A 157 1.45 7.97 -8.14
N ARG A 158 0.45 7.45 -8.85
CA ARG A 158 -0.96 7.74 -8.54
C ARG A 158 -1.46 6.67 -7.58
N VAL A 159 -2.03 7.07 -6.45
CA VAL A 159 -2.61 6.14 -5.47
C VAL A 159 -3.98 6.64 -5.04
N GLN A 160 -4.93 5.73 -5.02
CA GLN A 160 -6.25 5.92 -4.42
C GLN A 160 -6.41 4.99 -3.22
N GLY A 161 -6.99 5.49 -2.14
CA GLY A 161 -7.29 4.72 -0.95
C GLY A 161 -8.65 5.10 -0.36
N HIS A 162 -9.42 4.08 0.01
CA HIS A 162 -10.60 4.14 0.87
C HIS A 162 -10.27 3.33 2.12
N LEU A 163 -10.07 3.98 3.27
CA LEU A 163 -9.61 3.30 4.49
C LEU A 163 -10.68 3.35 5.57
N GLU A 164 -11.04 2.19 6.13
CA GLU A 164 -11.88 2.11 7.32
C GLU A 164 -11.01 2.03 8.58
N ILE A 165 -10.94 3.16 9.30
CA ILE A 165 -10.10 3.33 10.48
C ILE A 165 -10.95 3.23 11.73
N VAL A 166 -10.50 2.43 12.69
CA VAL A 166 -11.19 2.23 13.98
C VAL A 166 -10.33 2.79 15.11
N GLN A 167 -10.49 4.09 15.46
CA GLN A 167 -9.93 4.69 16.70
C GLN A 167 -10.36 6.13 17.03
N PRO A 168 -10.79 6.40 18.28
CA PRO A 168 -11.61 5.53 19.13
C PRO A 168 -13.01 5.27 18.53
N TYR A 169 -13.31 5.90 17.40
CA TYR A 169 -14.54 5.73 16.62
C TYR A 169 -14.18 5.26 15.22
N VAL A 170 -15.17 4.69 14.52
CA VAL A 170 -15.03 4.33 13.11
C VAL A 170 -15.06 5.60 12.28
N LYS A 171 -14.07 5.78 11.41
CA LYS A 171 -14.04 6.82 10.39
C LYS A 171 -13.55 6.25 9.07
N THR A 172 -13.96 6.89 7.98
CA THR A 172 -13.39 6.63 6.65
C THR A 172 -12.38 7.71 6.31
N LEU A 173 -11.31 7.34 5.62
CA LEU A 173 -10.34 8.26 5.05
C LEU A 173 -10.16 7.92 3.57
N ASP A 174 -10.60 8.84 2.72
CA ASP A 174 -10.59 8.69 1.28
C ASP A 174 -9.56 9.64 0.67
N PHE A 175 -8.67 9.13 -0.18
CA PHE A 175 -7.73 9.94 -0.95
C PHE A 175 -7.53 9.41 -2.37
N ASP A 176 -7.32 10.32 -3.33
CA ASP A 176 -6.80 10.06 -4.68
C ASP A 176 -5.73 11.12 -4.96
N ALA A 177 -4.47 10.72 -4.98
CA ALA A 177 -3.35 11.64 -5.05
C ALA A 177 -2.16 11.09 -5.84
N THR A 178 -1.36 12.02 -6.35
CA THR A 178 -0.04 11.77 -6.92
C THR A 178 1.02 11.97 -5.83
N PHE A 179 1.91 10.99 -5.67
CA PHE A 179 3.00 10.97 -4.71
C PHE A 179 4.33 11.25 -5.41
N GLN A 180 5.17 12.07 -4.78
CA GLN A 180 6.45 12.56 -5.30
C GLN A 180 7.57 12.40 -4.28
#